data_AF-A0A1G2FZE3-F1
#
_entry.id   AF-A0A1G2FZE3-F1
#
_cell.length_a   1.000
_cell.length_b   1.000
_cell.length_c   1.000
_cell.angle_alpha   90.00
_cell.angle_beta   90.00
_cell.angle_gamma   90.00
#
_symmetry.space_group_name_H-M   'P 1'
#
loop_
_entity.id
_entity.type
_entity.pdbx_description
1 polymer ?
#
loop_
_entity_poly.entity_id
_entity_poly.type
_entity_poly.pdbx_seq_one_letter_code
_entity_poly.pdbx_strand_id
1 'polypeptide(L)'
;MKRAKSIFLWWCERSEQRRDRFFFITEFRPGRVFNGSESDIYQILLALRDFQKAANDFDVKDTHKQKSYEPLITIFGLLNGVTKDQLSKNQIILIKEIIESLKRNYDAIPETRYVMSHGDFALFNIILNGEEIVGINDFDNVAYLPLIHDLAEFLVSASIVHYLGPISNLRLPVFTQPHQRVFSQILTFYKENFSLTAEEIRLLAVVVEMVWLEILLLGVLKGDYKLADISNAVNEIGKRTVQSRVLKELQSQEKNIFIWDFHGTLETGTLSILTEIANTLLKENGSNKQYLAAELASIPSFSWNTFFRNHFPNFSEKEIEAIAQQAYDEKRFAPLLEKYSRPNVGAETILQAVRDGGGVNVVVSHSRHDKLGHYINRLGLDRFIDEYYGIDDGTIVSKEDVLKKKTMVMRDILNQYDSYHSYAVGDTDKDFNAARSAGINMFYWLLPTKNNGLEKELYKRMLSQKLKFINQLNEILQDL
;
A
#
# COMPACT_ATOMS: atom_id res chain seq x y z
N MET A 1 -58.67 2.60 0.35
CA MET A 1 -57.73 1.66 1.01
C MET A 1 -56.36 2.33 1.10
N LYS A 2 -55.98 2.79 2.30
CA LYS A 2 -54.70 3.47 2.54
C LYS A 2 -53.60 2.41 2.55
N ARG A 3 -52.78 2.39 1.50
CA ARG A 3 -51.62 1.48 1.35
C ARG A 3 -50.50 1.98 2.26
N ALA A 4 -50.02 1.08 3.10
CA ALA A 4 -49.01 1.34 4.09
C ALA A 4 -47.71 1.82 3.43
N LYS A 5 -47.19 2.92 3.98
CA LYS A 5 -45.75 3.10 4.16
C LYS A 5 -45.34 1.78 4.89
N SER A 6 -44.47 0.83 4.45
CA SER A 6 -43.01 0.90 4.10
C SER A 6 -42.29 -0.44 4.40
N ILE A 7 -41.08 -0.78 3.93
CA ILE A 7 -40.40 -2.05 4.32
C ILE A 7 -38.85 -1.95 4.49
N PHE A 8 -38.33 -2.36 5.67
CA PHE A 8 -36.93 -2.74 6.00
C PHE A 8 -37.07 -4.05 6.79
N LEU A 9 -36.53 -5.22 6.41
CA LEU A 9 -36.68 -6.42 7.27
C LEU A 9 -35.37 -6.76 7.99
N TRP A 10 -35.53 -7.22 9.23
CA TRP A 10 -34.48 -7.55 10.18
C TRP A 10 -34.85 -8.88 10.82
N TRP A 11 -33.89 -9.80 10.99
CA TRP A 11 -34.10 -11.07 11.68
C TRP A 11 -32.99 -11.32 12.72
N CYS A 12 -33.35 -11.38 14.01
CA CYS A 12 -32.47 -11.93 15.04
C CYS A 12 -33.31 -12.71 16.06
N GLU A 13 -32.99 -13.99 16.23
CA GLU A 13 -33.64 -14.87 17.19
C GLU A 13 -32.89 -14.79 18.54
N ARG A 14 -33.57 -14.36 19.61
CA ARG A 14 -33.05 -14.44 20.98
C ARG A 14 -33.75 -15.59 21.72
N SER A 15 -32.97 -16.56 22.19
CA SER A 15 -33.49 -17.80 22.75
C SER A 15 -34.08 -17.68 24.16
N GLU A 16 -35.06 -18.57 24.37
CA GLU A 16 -35.46 -19.32 25.57
C GLU A 16 -36.47 -18.79 26.59
N GLN A 17 -36.77 -17.50 26.75
CA GLN A 17 -37.80 -17.12 27.75
C GLN A 17 -38.88 -16.09 27.37
N ARG A 18 -38.88 -15.45 26.19
CA ARG A 18 -40.04 -14.63 25.74
C ARG A 18 -40.25 -14.67 24.22
N ARG A 19 -41.52 -14.77 23.81
CA ARG A 19 -42.02 -14.97 22.44
C ARG A 19 -42.20 -13.66 21.66
N ASP A 20 -41.21 -12.78 21.63
CA ASP A 20 -41.36 -11.52 20.91
C ASP A 20 -40.53 -11.54 19.62
N ARG A 21 -41.23 -11.70 18.49
CA ARG A 21 -40.68 -11.54 17.13
C ARG A 21 -40.68 -10.05 16.79
N PHE A 22 -39.52 -9.46 16.53
CA PHE A 22 -39.43 -8.05 16.14
C PHE A 22 -39.30 -7.94 14.62
N PHE A 23 -40.26 -7.26 13.99
CA PHE A 23 -40.19 -6.83 12.60
C PHE A 23 -40.06 -5.32 12.60
N PHE A 24 -39.13 -4.76 11.83
CA PHE A 24 -39.13 -3.33 11.52
C PHE A 24 -39.91 -3.10 10.22
N ILE A 25 -40.63 -1.98 10.13
CA ILE A 25 -41.46 -1.56 8.99
C ILE A 25 -41.18 -0.03 8.86
N THR A 26 -40.61 0.46 7.74
CA THR A 26 -39.98 1.81 7.60
C THR A 26 -40.82 2.99 7.08
N GLU A 27 -40.47 3.79 6.01
CA GLU A 27 -41.27 4.56 4.96
C GLU A 27 -40.88 4.14 3.51
N PHE A 28 -41.83 3.88 2.57
CA PHE A 28 -41.49 3.69 1.14
C PHE A 28 -40.89 4.99 0.64
N ARG A 29 -39.62 4.96 0.22
CA ARG A 29 -38.85 6.14 -0.17
C ARG A 29 -38.77 6.21 -1.69
N PRO A 30 -39.14 7.35 -2.32
CA PRO A 30 -38.90 7.52 -3.75
C PRO A 30 -37.39 7.50 -4.00
N GLY A 31 -36.97 6.81 -5.06
CA GLY A 31 -35.58 6.68 -5.43
C GLY A 31 -35.41 6.09 -6.82
N ARG A 32 -34.19 6.17 -7.35
CA ARG A 32 -33.76 5.50 -8.56
C ARG A 32 -32.89 4.29 -8.19
N VAL A 33 -32.86 3.34 -9.11
CA VAL A 33 -31.90 2.23 -9.10
C VAL A 33 -30.51 2.71 -9.53
N PHE A 34 -29.51 1.87 -9.25
CA PHE A 34 -28.15 2.05 -9.74
C PHE A 34 -28.11 2.26 -11.26
N ASN A 35 -27.30 3.22 -11.72
CA ASN A 35 -27.19 3.55 -13.15
C ASN A 35 -25.81 3.33 -13.76
N GLY A 36 -24.84 2.81 -12.99
CA GLY A 36 -23.47 2.59 -13.47
C GLY A 36 -22.47 3.70 -13.15
N SER A 37 -22.86 4.79 -12.47
CA SER A 37 -21.95 5.90 -12.17
C SER A 37 -20.90 5.53 -11.10
N GLU A 38 -19.70 6.11 -11.19
CA GLU A 38 -18.66 5.92 -10.16
C GLU A 38 -19.07 6.52 -8.81
N SER A 39 -19.82 7.62 -8.83
CA SER A 39 -20.37 8.23 -7.61
C SER A 39 -21.32 7.26 -6.90
N ASP A 40 -22.18 6.56 -7.64
CA ASP A 40 -23.07 5.54 -7.07
C ASP A 40 -22.27 4.42 -6.39
N ILE A 41 -21.22 3.90 -7.04
CA ILE A 41 -20.37 2.84 -6.48
C ILE A 41 -19.77 3.29 -5.14
N TYR A 42 -19.23 4.51 -5.10
CA TYR A 42 -18.64 5.07 -3.88
C TYR A 42 -19.65 5.19 -2.73
N GLN A 43 -20.85 5.69 -3.03
CA GLN A 43 -21.91 5.86 -2.03
C GLN A 43 -22.46 4.53 -1.52
N ILE A 44 -22.54 3.52 -2.40
CA ILE A 44 -22.89 2.15 -2.01
C ILE A 44 -21.87 1.57 -1.04
N LEU A 45 -20.58 1.75 -1.31
CA LEU A 45 -19.52 1.24 -0.44
C LEU A 45 -19.48 1.94 0.92
N LEU A 46 -19.78 3.25 0.97
CA LEU A 46 -19.98 3.97 2.22
C LEU A 46 -21.16 3.39 3.01
N ALA A 47 -22.29 3.11 2.35
CA ALA A 47 -23.44 2.50 3.00
C ALA A 47 -23.14 1.08 3.51
N LEU A 48 -22.41 0.27 2.74
CA LEU A 48 -21.95 -1.05 3.18
C LEU A 48 -21.07 -0.95 4.43
N ARG A 49 -20.16 0.05 4.47
CA ARG A 49 -19.32 0.32 5.64
C ARG A 49 -20.14 0.61 6.88
N ASP A 50 -21.10 1.50 6.75
CA ASP A 50 -21.92 1.92 7.88
C ASP A 50 -22.85 0.79 8.33
N PHE A 51 -23.36 -0.02 7.40
CA PHE A 51 -24.11 -1.23 7.69
C PHE A 51 -23.27 -2.25 8.45
N GLN A 52 -22.08 -2.60 7.95
CA GLN A 52 -21.21 -3.59 8.61
C GLN A 52 -20.70 -3.11 9.97
N LYS A 53 -20.45 -1.81 10.13
CA LYS A 53 -20.15 -1.22 11.45
C LYS A 53 -21.30 -1.41 12.43
N ALA A 54 -22.54 -1.15 12.02
CA ALA A 54 -23.71 -1.37 12.87
C ALA A 54 -23.99 -2.86 13.13
N ALA A 55 -23.74 -3.73 12.14
CA ALA A 55 -23.94 -5.17 12.23
C ALA A 55 -22.97 -5.86 13.22
N ASN A 56 -21.79 -5.27 13.47
CA ASN A 56 -20.82 -5.77 14.44
C ASN A 56 -21.30 -5.65 15.90
N ASP A 57 -22.30 -4.82 16.19
CA ASP A 57 -22.81 -4.64 17.56
C ASP A 57 -23.74 -5.78 18.03
N PHE A 58 -24.05 -6.73 17.15
CA PHE A 58 -24.92 -7.87 17.44
C PHE A 58 -24.12 -9.10 17.87
N ASP A 59 -24.15 -9.40 19.18
CA ASP A 59 -23.63 -10.65 19.76
C ASP A 59 -24.65 -11.78 19.54
N VAL A 60 -24.40 -12.63 18.53
CA VAL A 60 -25.25 -13.76 18.16
C VAL A 60 -24.57 -15.07 18.51
N LYS A 61 -25.33 -15.97 19.17
CA LYS A 61 -24.85 -17.31 19.55
C LYS A 61 -24.39 -18.10 18.32
N ASP A 62 -23.34 -18.91 18.48
CA ASP A 62 -22.73 -19.76 17.44
C ASP A 62 -23.71 -20.62 16.63
N THR A 63 -24.90 -20.93 17.18
CA THR A 63 -25.95 -21.74 16.55
C THR A 63 -26.57 -21.12 15.30
N HIS A 64 -26.34 -19.84 15.04
CA HIS A 64 -26.90 -19.13 13.87
C HIS A 64 -25.88 -18.89 12.75
N LYS A 65 -24.62 -19.31 12.93
CA LYS A 65 -23.57 -19.20 11.90
C LYS A 65 -23.85 -20.15 10.75
N GLN A 66 -23.98 -19.60 9.54
CA GLN A 66 -24.01 -20.42 8.33
C GLN A 66 -22.57 -20.79 7.95
N LYS A 67 -22.13 -21.98 8.40
CA LYS A 67 -20.76 -22.47 8.27
C LYS A 67 -20.46 -23.16 6.93
N SER A 68 -21.44 -23.25 6.03
CA SER A 68 -21.28 -23.84 4.69
C SER A 68 -22.09 -23.08 3.64
N TYR A 69 -21.55 -23.05 2.43
CA TYR A 69 -22.19 -22.43 1.27
C TYR A 69 -23.27 -23.38 0.67
N GLU A 70 -24.24 -23.78 1.50
CA GLU A 70 -25.38 -24.66 1.16
C GLU A 70 -26.23 -24.20 -0.03
N PRO A 71 -26.44 -22.89 -0.29
CA PRO A 71 -27.22 -22.43 -1.44
C PRO A 71 -26.68 -22.98 -2.77
N LEU A 72 -25.36 -22.96 -2.96
CA LEU A 72 -24.70 -23.45 -4.16
C LEU A 72 -24.89 -24.96 -4.37
N ILE A 73 -24.83 -25.75 -3.29
CA ILE A 73 -25.09 -27.21 -3.34
C ILE A 73 -26.54 -27.48 -3.71
N THR A 74 -27.47 -26.73 -3.12
CA THR A 74 -28.91 -26.83 -3.37
C THR A 74 -29.24 -26.50 -4.82
N ILE A 75 -28.73 -25.39 -5.33
CA ILE A 75 -28.90 -24.93 -6.72
C ILE A 75 -28.33 -25.97 -7.70
N PHE A 76 -27.14 -26.50 -7.42
CA PHE A 76 -26.55 -27.55 -8.23
C PHE A 76 -27.38 -28.84 -8.23
N GLY A 77 -27.95 -29.23 -7.09
CA GLY A 77 -28.88 -30.34 -6.98
C GLY A 77 -30.10 -30.19 -7.89
N LEU A 78 -30.68 -28.98 -7.95
CA LEU A 78 -31.80 -28.66 -8.83
C LEU A 78 -31.41 -28.73 -10.32
N LEU A 79 -30.23 -28.24 -10.68
CA LEU A 79 -29.73 -28.28 -12.07
C LEU A 79 -29.63 -29.70 -12.64
N ASN A 80 -29.17 -30.66 -11.83
CA ASN A 80 -29.07 -32.06 -12.24
C ASN A 80 -30.43 -32.65 -12.66
N GLY A 81 -31.54 -32.12 -12.15
CA GLY A 81 -32.89 -32.54 -12.50
C GLY A 81 -33.41 -32.00 -13.83
N VAL A 82 -32.77 -30.97 -14.42
CA VAL A 82 -33.31 -30.20 -15.54
C VAL A 82 -32.65 -30.56 -16.89
N THR A 83 -31.42 -31.09 -16.90
CA THR A 83 -30.63 -31.28 -18.13
C THR A 83 -30.68 -32.71 -18.70
N LYS A 84 -30.93 -32.88 -20.00
CA LYS A 84 -31.07 -34.20 -20.66
C LYS A 84 -29.95 -34.59 -21.65
N ASP A 85 -29.07 -33.66 -22.07
CA ASP A 85 -28.12 -33.89 -23.17
C ASP A 85 -26.70 -34.27 -22.70
N GLN A 86 -25.95 -35.02 -23.53
CA GLN A 86 -24.59 -35.48 -23.20
C GLN A 86 -23.58 -34.33 -23.01
N LEU A 87 -23.67 -33.26 -23.82
CA LEU A 87 -22.84 -32.05 -23.66
C LEU A 87 -23.03 -31.41 -22.28
N SER A 88 -24.25 -31.50 -21.73
CA SER A 88 -24.55 -31.03 -20.37
C SER A 88 -23.92 -31.89 -19.28
N LYS A 89 -23.68 -33.19 -19.52
CA LYS A 89 -23.10 -34.09 -18.52
C LYS A 89 -21.66 -33.75 -18.15
N ASN A 90 -20.79 -33.50 -19.14
CA ASN A 90 -19.39 -33.17 -18.88
C ASN A 90 -19.27 -31.81 -18.16
N GLN A 91 -20.11 -30.84 -18.55
CA GLN A 91 -20.18 -29.54 -17.89
C GLN A 91 -20.66 -29.66 -16.44
N ILE A 92 -21.66 -30.51 -16.18
CA ILE A 92 -22.15 -30.78 -14.83
C ILE A 92 -21.07 -31.41 -13.96
N ILE A 93 -20.29 -32.37 -14.49
CA ILE A 93 -19.17 -32.97 -13.76
C ILE A 93 -18.13 -31.90 -13.41
N LEU A 94 -17.74 -31.06 -14.37
CA LEU A 94 -16.82 -29.95 -14.14
C LEU A 94 -17.33 -28.98 -13.07
N ILE A 95 -18.60 -28.56 -13.16
CA ILE A 95 -19.23 -27.67 -12.16
C ILE A 95 -19.18 -28.32 -10.78
N LYS A 96 -19.50 -29.62 -10.67
CA LYS A 96 -19.42 -30.37 -9.41
C LYS A 96 -18.01 -30.34 -8.81
N GLU A 97 -16.99 -30.63 -9.63
CA GLU A 97 -15.58 -30.62 -9.19
C GLU A 97 -15.15 -29.23 -8.71
N ILE A 98 -15.60 -28.17 -9.40
CA ILE A 98 -15.34 -26.79 -9.02
C ILE A 98 -16.02 -26.44 -7.69
N ILE A 99 -17.29 -26.82 -7.49
CA ILE A 99 -18.04 -26.61 -6.23
C ILE A 99 -17.33 -27.31 -5.08
N GLU A 100 -16.95 -28.58 -5.26
CA GLU A 100 -16.23 -29.33 -4.23
C GLU A 100 -14.86 -28.71 -3.92
N SER A 101 -14.16 -28.21 -4.93
CA SER A 101 -12.88 -27.51 -4.77
C SER A 101 -13.03 -26.18 -4.03
N LEU A 102 -14.05 -25.36 -4.38
CA LEU A 102 -14.36 -24.12 -3.68
C LEU A 102 -14.73 -24.38 -2.21
N LYS A 103 -15.56 -25.40 -1.96
CA LYS A 103 -15.94 -25.81 -0.61
C LYS A 103 -14.73 -26.21 0.23
N ARG A 104 -13.83 -27.05 -0.30
CA ARG A 104 -12.58 -27.41 0.40
C ARG A 104 -11.73 -26.19 0.73
N ASN A 105 -11.63 -25.22 -0.20
CA ASN A 105 -10.89 -23.99 0.05
C ASN A 105 -11.53 -23.12 1.12
N TYR A 106 -12.88 -23.02 1.12
CA TYR A 106 -13.64 -22.31 2.15
C TYR A 106 -13.43 -22.97 3.53
N ASP A 107 -13.62 -24.28 3.62
CA ASP A 107 -13.53 -25.05 4.88
C ASP A 107 -12.10 -25.09 5.45
N ALA A 108 -11.07 -24.87 4.61
CA ALA A 108 -9.67 -24.85 5.03
C ALA A 108 -9.23 -23.52 5.66
N ILE A 109 -10.04 -22.45 5.53
CA ILE A 109 -9.72 -21.14 6.09
C ILE A 109 -10.18 -21.10 7.55
N PRO A 110 -9.33 -20.65 8.50
CA PRO A 110 -9.71 -20.50 9.90
C PRO A 110 -10.95 -19.62 10.07
N GLU A 111 -11.66 -19.81 11.18
CA GLU A 111 -12.86 -19.03 11.49
C GLU A 111 -12.55 -17.52 11.51
N THR A 112 -13.26 -16.76 10.66
CA THR A 112 -13.15 -15.30 10.53
C THR A 112 -14.24 -14.60 11.32
N ARG A 113 -14.30 -13.26 11.27
CA ARG A 113 -15.44 -12.51 11.82
C ARG A 113 -16.72 -12.82 11.03
N TYR A 114 -17.80 -13.02 11.77
CA TYR A 114 -19.15 -13.15 11.23
C TYR A 114 -19.98 -11.95 11.67
N VAL A 115 -20.86 -11.50 10.79
CA VAL A 115 -21.77 -10.38 11.03
C VAL A 115 -23.15 -10.73 10.51
N MET A 116 -24.14 -9.97 10.95
CA MET A 116 -25.43 -9.98 10.30
C MET A 116 -25.28 -9.41 8.89
N SER A 117 -25.41 -10.27 7.89
CA SER A 117 -25.30 -9.95 6.47
C SER A 117 -26.68 -9.75 5.88
N HIS A 118 -26.78 -8.89 4.87
CA HIS A 118 -28.01 -8.74 4.12
C HIS A 118 -28.34 -10.00 3.30
N GLY A 119 -27.31 -10.66 2.74
CA GLY A 119 -27.43 -11.94 2.03
C GLY A 119 -28.04 -11.84 0.62
N ASP A 120 -28.05 -10.63 0.06
CA ASP A 120 -28.17 -10.33 -1.39
C ASP A 120 -27.86 -8.84 -1.62
N PHE A 121 -26.63 -8.41 -1.33
CA PHE A 121 -26.17 -7.03 -1.50
C PHE A 121 -25.82 -6.74 -2.98
N ALA A 122 -26.77 -7.01 -3.88
CA ALA A 122 -26.65 -6.79 -5.32
C ALA A 122 -27.15 -5.40 -5.77
N LEU A 123 -26.69 -4.94 -6.94
CA LEU A 123 -26.96 -3.58 -7.45
C LEU A 123 -28.45 -3.22 -7.56
N PHE A 124 -29.28 -4.18 -7.97
CA PHE A 124 -30.72 -3.96 -8.17
C PHE A 124 -31.50 -3.92 -6.86
N ASN A 125 -30.90 -4.36 -5.75
CA ASN A 125 -31.48 -4.26 -4.42
C ASN A 125 -31.20 -2.88 -3.80
N ILE A 126 -30.32 -2.06 -4.36
CA ILE A 126 -29.94 -0.77 -3.76
C ILE A 126 -30.77 0.38 -4.36
N ILE A 127 -31.38 1.17 -3.47
CA ILE A 127 -32.20 2.34 -3.82
C ILE A 127 -31.45 3.63 -3.48
N LEU A 128 -31.29 4.50 -4.48
CA LEU A 128 -30.64 5.81 -4.36
C LEU A 128 -31.63 6.97 -4.48
N ASN A 129 -31.41 8.06 -3.74
CA ASN A 129 -32.06 9.35 -3.97
C ASN A 129 -30.98 10.41 -4.23
N GLY A 130 -30.76 10.76 -5.49
CA GLY A 130 -29.57 11.52 -5.87
C GLY A 130 -28.31 10.67 -5.70
N GLU A 131 -27.45 11.07 -4.76
CA GLU A 131 -26.23 10.36 -4.34
C GLU A 131 -26.40 9.65 -2.98
N GLU A 132 -27.56 9.77 -2.32
CA GLU A 132 -27.80 9.14 -1.02
C GLU A 132 -28.35 7.72 -1.19
N ILE A 133 -27.83 6.75 -0.45
CA ILE A 133 -28.46 5.42 -0.32
C ILE A 133 -29.64 5.54 0.64
N VAL A 134 -30.85 5.36 0.13
CA VAL A 134 -32.10 5.51 0.91
C VAL A 134 -32.75 4.18 1.28
N GLY A 135 -32.25 3.08 0.74
CA GLY A 135 -32.69 1.74 1.13
C GLY A 135 -31.97 0.62 0.39
N ILE A 136 -32.08 -0.57 0.97
CA ILE A 136 -31.75 -1.84 0.33
C ILE A 136 -33.08 -2.63 0.30
N ASN A 137 -33.38 -3.32 -0.79
CA ASN A 137 -34.70 -3.86 -1.12
C ASN A 137 -34.63 -5.37 -1.38
N ASP A 138 -34.05 -6.13 -0.44
CA ASP A 138 -34.19 -7.59 -0.44
C ASP A 138 -33.81 -8.26 0.88
N PHE A 139 -34.77 -8.54 1.76
CA PHE A 139 -34.45 -8.99 3.12
C PHE A 139 -34.90 -10.42 3.41
N ASP A 140 -35.22 -11.22 2.41
CA ASP A 140 -35.63 -12.61 2.63
C ASP A 140 -34.45 -13.57 2.83
N ASN A 141 -33.21 -13.10 2.56
CA ASN A 141 -31.96 -13.88 2.67
C ASN A 141 -31.02 -13.41 3.79
N VAL A 142 -31.52 -12.62 4.75
CA VAL A 142 -30.72 -12.14 5.89
C VAL A 142 -30.19 -13.32 6.70
N ALA A 143 -28.88 -13.39 6.86
CA ALA A 143 -28.20 -14.50 7.53
C ALA A 143 -26.96 -14.01 8.30
N TYR A 144 -26.47 -14.84 9.22
CA TYR A 144 -25.22 -14.57 9.92
C TYR A 144 -24.07 -15.25 9.17
N LEU A 145 -23.37 -14.44 8.36
CA LEU A 145 -22.37 -14.86 7.38
C LEU A 145 -21.02 -14.20 7.67
N PRO A 146 -19.92 -14.66 7.06
CA PRO A 146 -18.63 -13.97 7.17
C PRO A 146 -18.75 -12.50 6.76
N LEU A 147 -18.02 -11.60 7.44
CA LEU A 147 -18.00 -10.15 7.18
C LEU A 147 -17.88 -9.79 5.69
N ILE A 148 -17.15 -10.60 4.94
CA ILE A 148 -16.81 -10.38 3.54
C ILE A 148 -17.94 -10.70 2.56
N HIS A 149 -19.08 -11.25 3.01
CA HIS A 149 -20.09 -11.81 2.13
C HIS A 149 -20.83 -10.76 1.30
N ASP A 150 -21.43 -9.74 1.94
CA ASP A 150 -22.11 -8.65 1.23
C ASP A 150 -21.15 -7.91 0.26
N LEU A 151 -19.84 -7.83 0.58
CA LEU A 151 -18.85 -7.30 -0.35
C LEU A 151 -18.67 -8.19 -1.58
N ALA A 152 -18.62 -9.51 -1.39
CA ALA A 152 -18.47 -10.45 -2.49
C ALA A 152 -19.65 -10.36 -3.46
N GLU A 153 -20.88 -10.29 -2.93
CA GLU A 153 -22.10 -10.07 -3.71
C GLU A 153 -22.05 -8.76 -4.49
N PHE A 154 -21.66 -7.66 -3.82
CA PHE A 154 -21.52 -6.37 -4.47
C PHE A 154 -20.48 -6.41 -5.60
N LEU A 155 -19.29 -6.94 -5.30
CA LEU A 155 -18.17 -7.00 -6.25
C LEU A 155 -18.56 -7.79 -7.49
N VAL A 156 -19.17 -8.97 -7.32
CA VAL A 156 -19.65 -9.80 -8.43
C VAL A 156 -20.75 -9.08 -9.21
N SER A 157 -21.74 -8.52 -8.51
CA SER A 157 -22.86 -7.83 -9.12
C SER A 157 -22.44 -6.61 -9.92
N ALA A 158 -21.46 -5.84 -9.43
CA ALA A 158 -21.06 -4.57 -10.01
C ALA A 158 -19.98 -4.69 -11.10
N SER A 159 -19.17 -5.75 -11.06
CA SER A 159 -18.00 -5.85 -11.94
C SER A 159 -17.98 -7.08 -12.84
N ILE A 160 -18.71 -8.15 -12.54
CA ILE A 160 -18.59 -9.43 -13.27
C ILE A 160 -19.88 -9.79 -13.99
N VAL A 161 -21.03 -9.64 -13.35
CA VAL A 161 -22.31 -10.10 -13.89
C VAL A 161 -22.94 -9.03 -14.79
N HIS A 162 -23.59 -9.48 -15.87
CA HIS A 162 -24.27 -8.61 -16.83
C HIS A 162 -25.79 -8.72 -16.69
N TYR A 163 -26.39 -7.83 -15.89
CA TYR A 163 -27.83 -7.79 -15.69
C TYR A 163 -28.59 -7.13 -16.85
N LEU A 164 -29.86 -7.52 -17.02
CA LEU A 164 -30.79 -6.89 -17.95
C LEU A 164 -31.39 -5.62 -17.33
N GLY A 165 -30.60 -4.54 -17.28
CA GLY A 165 -31.06 -3.30 -16.61
C GLY A 165 -31.13 -3.49 -15.09
N PRO A 166 -32.16 -2.95 -14.40
CA PRO A 166 -32.22 -2.94 -12.94
C PRO A 166 -33.02 -4.13 -12.35
N ILE A 167 -32.95 -5.30 -12.97
CA ILE A 167 -33.65 -6.50 -12.53
C ILE A 167 -32.66 -7.67 -12.43
N SER A 168 -33.02 -8.71 -11.70
CA SER A 168 -32.16 -9.87 -11.45
C SER A 168 -32.05 -10.85 -12.64
N ASN A 169 -32.64 -10.53 -13.80
CA ASN A 169 -32.46 -11.30 -15.04
C ASN A 169 -31.08 -11.03 -15.64
N LEU A 170 -30.45 -12.09 -16.13
CA LEU A 170 -29.12 -12.01 -16.73
C LEU A 170 -29.18 -11.84 -18.25
N ARG A 171 -28.16 -11.20 -18.82
CA ARG A 171 -28.07 -10.90 -20.25
C ARG A 171 -26.78 -11.45 -20.84
N LEU A 172 -26.83 -11.85 -22.12
CA LEU A 172 -25.64 -12.12 -22.92
C LEU A 172 -24.90 -10.83 -23.34
N PRO A 173 -23.57 -10.87 -23.52
CA PRO A 173 -22.71 -12.03 -23.31
C PRO A 173 -22.42 -12.30 -21.83
N VAL A 174 -22.17 -13.57 -21.49
CA VAL A 174 -21.61 -13.95 -20.18
C VAL A 174 -20.17 -13.45 -20.12
N PHE A 175 -19.85 -12.59 -19.17
CA PHE A 175 -18.48 -12.14 -18.96
C PHE A 175 -17.65 -13.22 -18.27
N THR A 176 -16.37 -13.29 -18.64
CA THR A 176 -15.40 -14.25 -18.10
C THR A 176 -14.34 -13.58 -17.23
N GLN A 177 -14.37 -12.24 -17.15
CA GLN A 177 -13.43 -11.42 -16.40
C GLN A 177 -14.17 -10.20 -15.83
N PRO A 178 -13.76 -9.69 -14.66
CA PRO A 178 -14.32 -8.48 -14.09
C PRO A 178 -13.98 -7.24 -14.94
N HIS A 179 -14.86 -6.24 -14.90
CA HIS A 179 -14.57 -4.90 -15.38
C HIS A 179 -13.49 -4.27 -14.50
N GLN A 180 -12.25 -4.25 -15.01
CA GLN A 180 -11.04 -3.99 -14.23
C GLN A 180 -11.12 -2.71 -13.38
N ARG A 181 -11.56 -1.60 -13.96
CA ARG A 181 -11.63 -0.31 -13.24
C ARG A 181 -12.57 -0.37 -12.03
N VAL A 182 -13.76 -0.95 -12.22
CA VAL A 182 -14.78 -1.05 -11.15
C VAL A 182 -14.33 -2.05 -10.09
N PHE A 183 -13.76 -3.18 -10.51
CA PHE A 183 -13.24 -4.21 -9.62
C PHE A 183 -12.13 -3.67 -8.71
N SER A 184 -11.10 -3.03 -9.29
CA SER A 184 -10.01 -2.41 -8.54
C SER A 184 -10.52 -1.32 -7.59
N GLN A 185 -11.40 -0.43 -8.07
CA GLN A 185 -11.97 0.64 -7.23
C GLN A 185 -12.69 0.12 -5.99
N ILE A 186 -13.51 -0.93 -6.13
CA ILE A 186 -14.23 -1.55 -5.02
C ILE A 186 -13.24 -2.14 -4.01
N LEU A 187 -12.26 -2.91 -4.49
CA LEU A 187 -11.28 -3.57 -3.62
C LEU A 187 -10.37 -2.56 -2.89
N THR A 188 -9.89 -1.52 -3.58
CA THR A 188 -9.08 -0.45 -2.98
C THR A 188 -9.84 0.27 -1.89
N PHE A 189 -11.07 0.73 -2.19
CA PHE A 189 -11.89 1.39 -1.19
C PHE A 189 -12.11 0.50 0.04
N TYR A 190 -12.41 -0.79 -0.19
CA TYR A 190 -12.66 -1.71 0.90
C TYR A 190 -11.39 -1.96 1.73
N LYS A 191 -10.22 -2.11 1.09
CA LYS A 191 -8.92 -2.21 1.78
C LYS A 191 -8.65 -0.99 2.68
N GLU A 192 -8.90 0.21 2.18
CA GLU A 192 -8.65 1.47 2.90
C GLU A 192 -9.63 1.72 4.06
N ASN A 193 -10.86 1.22 3.95
CA ASN A 193 -11.94 1.55 4.91
C ASN A 193 -12.29 0.40 5.86
N PHE A 194 -11.82 -0.82 5.57
CA PHE A 194 -12.13 -2.02 6.34
C PHE A 194 -10.82 -2.75 6.64
N SER A 195 -10.42 -2.75 7.91
CA SER A 195 -9.24 -3.49 8.37
C SER A 195 -9.51 -5.00 8.30
N LEU A 196 -9.17 -5.62 7.16
CA LEU A 196 -9.29 -7.06 6.93
C LEU A 196 -8.04 -7.80 7.39
N THR A 197 -8.25 -8.96 7.99
CA THR A 197 -7.19 -9.94 8.27
C THR A 197 -6.77 -10.69 6.99
N ALA A 198 -5.59 -11.31 7.01
CA ALA A 198 -5.12 -12.14 5.88
C ALA A 198 -6.07 -13.32 5.60
N GLU A 199 -6.69 -13.88 6.63
CA GLU A 199 -7.70 -14.93 6.55
C GLU A 199 -8.97 -14.42 5.86
N GLU A 200 -9.45 -13.23 6.21
CA GLU A 200 -10.62 -12.62 5.57
C GLU A 200 -10.37 -12.27 4.11
N ILE A 201 -9.17 -11.82 3.75
CA ILE A 201 -8.80 -11.58 2.34
C ILE A 201 -8.81 -12.90 1.56
N ARG A 202 -8.23 -13.97 2.13
CA ARG A 202 -8.28 -15.31 1.51
C ARG A 202 -9.71 -15.81 1.36
N LEU A 203 -10.55 -15.58 2.37
CA LEU A 203 -11.94 -16.00 2.37
C LEU A 203 -12.76 -15.23 1.31
N LEU A 204 -12.59 -13.91 1.24
CA LEU A 204 -13.22 -13.08 0.22
C LEU A 204 -12.90 -13.58 -1.19
N ALA A 205 -11.63 -13.91 -1.45
CA ALA A 205 -11.20 -14.39 -2.76
C ALA A 205 -11.91 -15.69 -3.18
N VAL A 206 -12.22 -16.57 -2.21
CA VAL A 206 -13.00 -17.81 -2.45
C VAL A 206 -14.49 -17.50 -2.61
N VAL A 207 -15.06 -16.68 -1.73
CA VAL A 207 -16.49 -16.37 -1.72
C VAL A 207 -16.93 -15.61 -2.96
N VAL A 208 -16.10 -14.72 -3.52
CA VAL A 208 -16.38 -14.04 -4.80
C VAL A 208 -16.62 -15.04 -5.94
N GLU A 209 -15.84 -16.12 -6.01
CA GLU A 209 -16.03 -17.16 -7.03
C GLU A 209 -17.25 -18.04 -6.73
N MET A 210 -17.58 -18.29 -5.46
CA MET A 210 -18.78 -19.03 -5.06
C MET A 210 -20.05 -18.26 -5.44
N VAL A 211 -20.12 -16.97 -5.12
CA VAL A 211 -21.22 -16.05 -5.50
C VAL A 211 -21.33 -15.97 -7.03
N TRP A 212 -20.20 -15.83 -7.73
CA TRP A 212 -20.22 -15.77 -9.19
C TRP A 212 -20.78 -17.05 -9.81
N LEU A 213 -20.33 -18.21 -9.34
CA LEU A 213 -20.86 -19.49 -9.81
C LEU A 213 -22.36 -19.62 -9.49
N GLU A 214 -22.77 -19.29 -8.27
CA GLU A 214 -24.17 -19.30 -7.83
C GLU A 214 -25.07 -18.50 -8.78
N ILE A 215 -24.72 -17.25 -9.08
CA ILE A 215 -25.51 -16.40 -9.98
C ILE A 215 -25.60 -16.99 -11.40
N LEU A 216 -24.50 -17.54 -11.92
CA LEU A 216 -24.51 -18.20 -13.24
C LEU A 216 -25.45 -19.42 -13.27
N LEU A 217 -25.41 -20.25 -12.22
CA LEU A 217 -26.26 -21.44 -12.10
C LEU A 217 -27.74 -21.05 -11.93
N LEU A 218 -28.04 -20.00 -11.17
CA LEU A 218 -29.38 -19.43 -11.07
C LEU A 218 -29.89 -18.91 -12.42
N GLY A 219 -29.03 -18.26 -13.21
CA GLY A 219 -29.35 -17.83 -14.57
C GLY A 219 -29.76 -19.00 -15.47
N VAL A 220 -29.09 -20.15 -15.33
CA VAL A 220 -29.48 -21.38 -16.07
C VAL A 220 -30.82 -21.91 -15.59
N LEU A 221 -31.08 -21.97 -14.28
CA LEU A 221 -32.36 -22.43 -13.73
C LEU A 221 -33.54 -21.54 -14.12
N LYS A 222 -33.33 -20.22 -14.15
CA LYS A 222 -34.34 -19.22 -14.56
C LYS A 222 -34.59 -19.24 -16.08
N GLY A 223 -33.69 -19.84 -16.85
CA GLY A 223 -33.73 -19.84 -18.32
C GLY A 223 -33.15 -18.58 -18.97
N ASP A 224 -32.46 -17.73 -18.19
CA ASP A 224 -31.73 -16.57 -18.72
C ASP A 224 -30.51 -17.02 -19.55
N TYR A 225 -29.89 -18.14 -19.15
CA TYR A 225 -28.76 -18.77 -19.83
C TYR A 225 -29.02 -20.24 -20.14
N LYS A 226 -28.35 -20.75 -21.16
CA LYS A 226 -28.12 -22.19 -21.33
C LYS A 226 -26.83 -22.57 -20.63
N LEU A 227 -26.70 -23.85 -20.26
CA LEU A 227 -25.47 -24.36 -19.67
C LEU A 227 -24.24 -24.13 -20.57
N ALA A 228 -24.44 -24.18 -21.90
CA ALA A 228 -23.40 -23.87 -22.87
C ALA A 228 -22.90 -22.42 -22.80
N ASP A 229 -23.78 -21.46 -22.47
CA ASP A 229 -23.44 -20.03 -22.45
C ASP A 229 -22.45 -19.70 -21.32
N ILE A 230 -22.53 -20.41 -20.19
CA ILE A 230 -21.68 -20.17 -19.01
C ILE A 230 -20.35 -20.94 -19.03
N SER A 231 -20.12 -21.82 -20.01
CA SER A 231 -18.98 -22.74 -20.05
C SER A 231 -17.62 -22.05 -19.85
N ASN A 232 -17.42 -20.92 -20.53
CA ASN A 232 -16.16 -20.19 -20.44
C ASN A 232 -15.97 -19.56 -19.07
N ALA A 233 -17.03 -19.01 -18.46
CA ALA A 233 -16.97 -18.46 -17.12
C ALA A 233 -16.69 -19.56 -16.08
N VAL A 234 -17.34 -20.72 -16.20
CA VAL A 234 -17.06 -21.89 -15.35
C VAL A 234 -15.59 -22.33 -15.47
N ASN A 235 -15.04 -22.36 -16.68
CA ASN A 235 -13.62 -22.67 -16.88
C ASN A 235 -12.69 -21.66 -16.19
N GLU A 236 -13.01 -20.37 -16.25
CA GLU A 236 -12.23 -19.32 -15.59
C GLU A 236 -12.30 -19.42 -14.05
N ILE A 237 -13.48 -19.73 -13.50
CA ILE A 237 -13.64 -20.05 -12.08
C ILE A 237 -12.78 -21.28 -11.72
N GLY A 238 -12.78 -22.32 -12.54
CA GLY A 238 -11.95 -23.52 -12.32
C GLY A 238 -10.45 -23.22 -12.30
N LYS A 239 -9.99 -22.19 -13.03
CA LYS A 239 -8.60 -21.71 -13.04
C LYS A 239 -8.26 -20.74 -11.91
N ARG A 240 -9.23 -20.36 -11.07
CA ARG A 240 -9.04 -19.41 -9.96
C ARG A 240 -8.58 -18.02 -10.41
N THR A 241 -9.01 -17.57 -11.59
CA THR A 241 -8.51 -16.31 -12.16
C THR A 241 -8.99 -15.08 -11.40
N VAL A 242 -10.24 -15.08 -10.91
CA VAL A 242 -10.77 -13.98 -10.10
C VAL A 242 -10.22 -14.05 -8.68
N GLN A 243 -10.15 -15.24 -8.08
CA GLN A 243 -9.52 -15.45 -6.77
C GLN A 243 -8.09 -14.87 -6.76
N SER A 244 -7.27 -15.21 -7.76
CA SER A 244 -5.89 -14.72 -7.88
C SER A 244 -5.82 -13.20 -8.00
N ARG A 245 -6.80 -12.57 -8.66
CA ARG A 245 -6.88 -11.10 -8.76
C ARG A 245 -7.26 -10.44 -7.45
N VAL A 246 -8.25 -10.97 -6.71
CA VAL A 246 -8.61 -10.45 -5.38
C VAL A 246 -7.39 -10.48 -4.45
N LEU A 247 -6.71 -11.63 -4.41
CA LEU A 247 -5.49 -11.78 -3.61
C LEU A 247 -4.42 -10.77 -4.06
N LYS A 248 -4.17 -10.67 -5.36
CA LYS A 248 -3.19 -9.70 -5.87
C LYS A 248 -3.52 -8.26 -5.46
N GLU A 249 -4.77 -7.83 -5.56
CA GLU A 249 -5.15 -6.42 -5.32
C GLU A 249 -5.18 -6.08 -3.81
N LEU A 250 -5.63 -7.02 -2.98
CA LEU A 250 -5.77 -6.79 -1.53
C LEU A 250 -4.49 -7.13 -0.76
N GLN A 251 -3.68 -8.07 -1.25
CA GLN A 251 -2.39 -8.44 -0.65
C GLN A 251 -1.20 -7.76 -1.31
N SER A 252 -1.39 -7.01 -2.41
CA SER A 252 -0.32 -6.13 -2.89
C SER A 252 -0.06 -5.07 -1.82
N GLN A 253 1.04 -5.23 -1.10
CA GLN A 253 1.75 -4.11 -0.51
C GLN A 253 2.12 -3.17 -1.65
N GLU A 254 1.83 -1.87 -1.48
CA GLU A 254 2.40 -0.88 -2.38
C GLU A 254 3.91 -1.02 -2.32
N LYS A 255 4.53 -1.28 -3.47
CA LYS A 255 5.96 -1.48 -3.51
C LYS A 255 6.63 -0.12 -3.36
N ASN A 256 7.40 0.06 -2.29
CA ASN A 256 8.02 1.33 -1.98
C ASN A 256 9.53 1.29 -2.24
N ILE A 257 10.07 2.33 -2.87
CA ILE A 257 11.51 2.54 -3.02
C ILE A 257 11.92 3.82 -2.30
N PHE A 258 12.92 3.69 -1.44
CA PHE A 258 13.53 4.80 -0.71
C PHE A 258 14.93 5.06 -1.24
N ILE A 259 15.15 6.28 -1.72
CA ILE A 259 16.42 6.77 -2.25
C ILE A 259 17.07 7.67 -1.21
N TRP A 260 18.12 7.18 -0.57
CA TRP A 260 18.79 7.81 0.56
C TRP A 260 20.06 8.55 0.11
N ASP A 261 20.28 9.76 0.61
CA ASP A 261 21.64 10.28 0.73
C ASP A 261 22.41 9.51 1.82
N PHE A 262 23.74 9.65 1.86
CA PHE A 262 24.59 8.91 2.77
C PHE A 262 25.16 9.79 3.90
N HIS A 263 25.97 10.80 3.58
CA HIS A 263 26.73 11.57 4.58
C HIS A 263 25.86 12.65 5.21
N GLY A 264 25.61 12.57 6.51
CA GLY A 264 24.65 13.44 7.20
C GLY A 264 23.25 12.84 7.28
N THR A 265 22.95 11.87 6.41
CA THR A 265 21.68 11.12 6.36
C THR A 265 21.79 9.76 7.04
N LEU A 266 22.43 8.77 6.41
CA LEU A 266 22.65 7.43 6.98
C LEU A 266 23.92 7.34 7.85
N GLU A 267 24.89 8.21 7.60
CA GLU A 267 26.17 8.30 8.32
C GLU A 267 26.25 9.60 9.12
N THR A 268 26.92 9.55 10.29
CA THR A 268 27.29 10.72 11.08
C THR A 268 28.76 10.64 11.47
N GLY A 269 29.37 11.82 11.70
CA GLY A 269 30.79 11.94 12.06
C GLY A 269 31.65 12.63 11.00
N THR A 270 31.17 12.73 9.75
CA THR A 270 31.88 13.41 8.64
C THR A 270 32.42 14.80 9.02
N LEU A 271 31.62 15.66 9.64
CA LEU A 271 32.07 17.00 10.02
C LEU A 271 33.20 16.97 11.07
N SER A 272 33.15 16.04 12.02
CA SER A 272 34.21 15.85 13.02
C SER A 272 35.52 15.37 12.37
N ILE A 273 35.42 14.47 11.40
CA ILE A 273 36.56 13.98 10.61
C ILE A 273 37.19 15.15 9.85
N LEU A 274 36.40 15.91 9.10
CA LEU A 274 36.88 17.08 8.35
C LEU A 274 37.54 18.12 9.26
N THR A 275 37.00 18.33 10.46
CA THR A 275 37.56 19.27 11.45
C THR A 275 38.94 18.82 11.95
N GLU A 276 39.10 17.54 12.23
CA GLU A 276 40.38 16.98 12.70
C GLU A 276 41.44 16.99 11.59
N ILE A 277 41.05 16.70 10.34
CA ILE A 277 41.94 16.84 9.18
C ILE A 277 42.37 18.30 9.03
N ALA A 278 41.42 19.25 9.06
CA ALA A 278 41.71 20.67 8.93
C ALA A 278 42.68 21.15 10.02
N ASN A 279 42.41 20.81 11.28
CA ASN A 279 43.24 21.21 12.41
C ASN A 279 44.64 20.60 12.36
N THR A 280 44.75 19.33 11.93
CA THR A 280 46.04 18.65 11.76
C THR A 280 46.88 19.36 10.71
N LEU A 281 46.32 19.60 9.53
CA LEU A 281 47.04 20.24 8.42
C LEU A 281 47.35 21.72 8.71
N LEU A 282 46.48 22.44 9.41
CA LEU A 282 46.77 23.81 9.84
C LEU A 282 47.99 23.86 10.76
N LYS A 283 48.02 22.98 11.78
CA LYS A 283 49.11 22.92 12.75
C LYS A 283 50.45 22.57 12.11
N GLU A 284 50.46 21.58 11.22
CA GLU A 284 51.69 21.14 10.54
C GLU A 284 52.28 22.19 9.61
N ASN A 285 51.44 23.07 9.06
CA ASN A 285 51.85 24.18 8.21
C ASN A 285 52.05 25.49 8.99
N GLY A 286 52.16 25.42 10.32
CA GLY A 286 52.56 26.54 11.18
C GLY A 286 51.44 27.48 11.64
N SER A 287 50.17 27.10 11.44
CA SER A 287 49.04 27.85 12.01
C SER A 287 48.71 27.36 13.42
N ASN A 288 48.51 28.31 14.35
CA ASN A 288 48.02 28.03 15.70
C ASN A 288 46.48 28.02 15.79
N LYS A 289 45.78 28.24 14.67
CA LYS A 289 44.33 28.27 14.65
C LYS A 289 43.77 26.86 14.73
N GLN A 290 42.78 26.69 15.61
CA GLN A 290 42.04 25.45 15.76
C GLN A 290 40.56 25.74 15.59
N TYR A 291 39.89 24.90 14.82
CA TYR A 291 38.47 24.96 14.54
C TYR A 291 37.71 23.95 15.39
N LEU A 292 36.56 24.38 15.90
CA LEU A 292 35.48 23.50 16.32
C LEU A 292 34.63 23.11 15.11
N ALA A 293 33.94 21.97 15.21
CA ALA A 293 33.10 21.46 14.13
C ALA A 293 32.03 22.47 13.67
N ALA A 294 31.41 23.18 14.61
CA ALA A 294 30.40 24.21 14.31
C ALA A 294 30.98 25.40 13.52
N GLU A 295 32.23 25.76 13.79
CA GLU A 295 32.91 26.85 13.09
C GLU A 295 33.24 26.42 11.65
N LEU A 296 33.71 25.19 11.46
CA LEU A 296 33.99 24.66 10.12
C LEU A 296 32.71 24.56 9.28
N ALA A 297 31.61 24.09 9.87
CA ALA A 297 30.31 23.99 9.20
C ALA A 297 29.73 25.34 8.76
N SER A 298 30.11 26.42 9.43
CA SER A 298 29.65 27.77 9.10
C SER A 298 30.34 28.37 7.87
N ILE A 299 31.40 27.74 7.36
CA ILE A 299 32.16 28.23 6.20
C ILE A 299 31.35 28.01 4.92
N PRO A 300 30.89 29.07 4.24
CA PRO A 300 30.13 28.92 3.00
C PRO A 300 31.01 28.31 1.90
N SER A 301 30.51 27.27 1.24
CA SER A 301 31.19 26.62 0.10
C SER A 301 32.61 26.13 0.42
N PHE A 302 32.74 25.37 1.51
CA PHE A 302 34.00 24.75 1.91
C PHE A 302 34.65 23.94 0.77
N SER A 303 35.87 24.31 0.41
CA SER A 303 36.80 23.52 -0.39
C SER A 303 38.17 23.58 0.27
N TRP A 304 38.95 22.50 0.23
CA TRP A 304 40.28 22.49 0.87
C TRP A 304 41.20 23.58 0.33
N ASN A 305 41.19 23.81 -0.99
CA ASN A 305 41.99 24.85 -1.62
C ASN A 305 41.62 26.26 -1.12
N THR A 306 40.32 26.60 -1.15
CA THR A 306 39.86 27.91 -0.66
C THR A 306 40.11 28.07 0.84
N PHE A 307 39.89 26.99 1.61
CA PHE A 307 40.12 26.98 3.05
C PHE A 307 41.58 27.26 3.40
N PHE A 308 42.53 26.56 2.80
CA PHE A 308 43.96 26.76 3.10
C PHE A 308 44.49 28.07 2.53
N ARG A 309 44.02 28.52 1.36
CA ARG A 309 44.40 29.83 0.80
C ARG A 309 44.07 30.99 1.74
N ASN A 310 42.93 30.92 2.41
CA ASN A 310 42.53 31.93 3.40
C ASN A 310 43.40 31.92 4.67
N HIS A 311 44.03 30.79 5.00
CA HIS A 311 44.90 30.66 6.17
C HIS A 311 46.37 30.93 5.87
N PHE A 312 46.79 30.68 4.64
CA PHE A 312 48.17 30.84 4.19
C PHE A 312 48.23 31.73 2.94
N PRO A 313 47.90 33.04 3.05
CA PRO A 313 47.83 33.93 1.90
C PRO A 313 49.19 34.14 1.20
N ASN A 314 50.29 33.81 1.88
CA ASN A 314 51.65 33.91 1.35
C ASN A 314 52.13 32.63 0.66
N PHE A 315 51.39 31.52 0.74
CA PHE A 315 51.74 30.28 0.06
C PHE A 315 51.37 30.39 -1.42
N SER A 316 52.20 29.80 -2.27
CA SER A 316 51.93 29.68 -3.70
C SER A 316 50.75 28.73 -3.97
N GLU A 317 50.13 28.84 -5.15
CA GLU A 317 49.07 27.91 -5.61
C GLU A 317 49.49 26.44 -5.45
N LYS A 318 50.72 26.09 -5.84
CA LYS A 318 51.24 24.72 -5.73
C LYS A 318 51.36 24.23 -4.29
N GLU A 319 51.74 25.11 -3.36
CA GLU A 319 51.82 24.76 -1.94
C GLU A 319 50.42 24.54 -1.35
N ILE A 320 49.45 25.40 -1.70
CA ILE A 320 48.06 25.23 -1.29
C ILE A 320 47.47 23.93 -1.84
N GLU A 321 47.68 23.64 -3.12
CA GLU A 321 47.24 22.39 -3.75
C GLU A 321 47.88 21.17 -3.08
N ALA A 322 49.17 21.22 -2.76
CA ALA A 322 49.86 20.14 -2.08
C ALA A 322 49.28 19.84 -0.69
N ILE A 323 48.95 20.88 0.09
CA ILE A 323 48.31 20.71 1.41
C ILE A 323 46.88 20.19 1.26
N ALA A 324 46.11 20.76 0.32
CA ALA A 324 44.76 20.30 0.03
C ALA A 324 44.73 18.83 -0.41
N GLN A 325 45.73 18.39 -1.18
CA GLN A 325 45.85 17.00 -1.61
C GLN A 325 46.13 16.05 -0.43
N GLN A 326 46.87 16.50 0.58
CA GLN A 326 47.10 15.69 1.79
C GLN A 326 45.81 15.40 2.55
N ALA A 327 44.81 16.28 2.50
CA ALA A 327 43.51 16.05 3.16
C ALA A 327 42.76 14.83 2.61
N TYR A 328 43.13 14.36 1.42
CA TYR A 328 42.57 13.16 0.78
C TYR A 328 43.44 11.90 0.99
N ASP A 329 44.49 11.95 1.81
CA ASP A 329 45.29 10.76 2.15
C ASP A 329 44.51 9.83 3.08
N GLU A 330 43.82 8.87 2.47
CA GLU A 330 42.97 7.91 3.16
C GLU A 330 43.73 7.04 4.14
N LYS A 331 44.97 6.63 3.83
CA LYS A 331 45.75 5.77 4.73
C LYS A 331 46.09 6.52 6.00
N ARG A 332 46.46 7.80 5.86
CA ARG A 332 46.80 8.66 6.97
C ARG A 332 45.61 8.95 7.88
N PHE A 333 44.44 9.21 7.29
CA PHE A 333 43.25 9.63 8.05
C PHE A 333 42.25 8.50 8.33
N ALA A 334 42.53 7.27 7.92
CA ALA A 334 41.72 6.08 8.26
C ALA A 334 41.38 5.95 9.76
N PRO A 335 42.29 6.24 10.72
CA PRO A 335 41.94 6.18 12.15
C PRO A 335 40.83 7.17 12.56
N LEU A 336 40.62 8.26 11.83
CA LEU A 336 39.53 9.20 12.10
C LEU A 336 38.16 8.59 11.73
N LEU A 337 38.10 7.73 10.72
CA LEU A 337 36.90 6.96 10.37
C LEU A 337 36.53 6.00 11.50
N GLU A 338 37.52 5.35 12.13
CA GLU A 338 37.33 4.54 13.34
C GLU A 338 36.84 5.34 14.53
N LYS A 339 37.39 6.53 14.71
CA LYS A 339 37.05 7.39 15.84
C LYS A 339 35.64 7.97 15.73
N TYR A 340 35.23 8.42 14.54
CA TYR A 340 34.07 9.31 14.41
C TYR A 340 32.91 8.75 13.57
N SER A 341 33.18 7.99 12.52
CA SER A 341 32.12 7.59 11.59
C SER A 341 31.22 6.51 12.20
N ARG A 342 29.92 6.75 12.26
CA ARG A 342 28.91 5.85 12.86
C ARG A 342 27.64 5.88 12.02
N PRO A 343 26.80 4.82 12.06
CA PRO A 343 25.42 4.93 11.58
C PRO A 343 24.72 6.08 12.27
N ASN A 344 23.92 6.84 11.52
CA ASN A 344 23.13 7.91 12.07
C ASN A 344 22.02 7.36 12.97
N VAL A 345 21.56 8.15 13.94
CA VAL A 345 20.57 7.73 14.94
C VAL A 345 19.27 7.32 14.26
N GLY A 346 18.92 6.03 14.40
CA GLY A 346 17.71 5.43 13.83
C GLY A 346 17.85 4.95 12.38
N ALA A 347 19.02 5.10 11.75
CA ALA A 347 19.24 4.67 10.37
C ALA A 347 19.00 3.16 10.20
N GLU A 348 19.63 2.32 11.03
CA GLU A 348 19.46 0.86 10.96
C GLU A 348 18.00 0.44 11.17
N THR A 349 17.32 1.03 12.16
CA THR A 349 15.93 0.72 12.47
C THR A 349 15.00 1.03 11.30
N ILE A 350 15.18 2.19 10.67
CA ILE A 350 14.33 2.63 9.55
C ILE A 350 14.62 1.82 8.29
N LEU A 351 15.90 1.57 7.97
CA LEU A 351 16.26 0.75 6.82
C LEU A 351 15.73 -0.68 6.97
N GLN A 352 15.78 -1.25 8.18
CA GLN A 352 15.19 -2.56 8.47
C GLN A 352 13.67 -2.53 8.32
N ALA A 353 12.98 -1.51 8.85
CA ALA A 353 11.52 -1.39 8.73
C ALA A 353 11.06 -1.30 7.27
N VAL A 354 11.80 -0.57 6.42
CA VAL A 354 11.53 -0.54 4.97
C VAL A 354 11.62 -1.94 4.36
N ARG A 355 12.66 -2.72 4.71
CA ARG A 355 12.82 -4.10 4.22
C ARG A 355 11.73 -5.04 4.74
N ASP A 356 11.36 -4.92 6.01
CA ASP A 356 10.30 -5.73 6.62
C ASP A 356 8.94 -5.47 5.96
N GLY A 357 8.71 -4.23 5.49
CA GLY A 357 7.55 -3.85 4.68
C GLY A 357 7.67 -4.17 3.19
N GLY A 358 8.66 -4.95 2.76
CA GLY A 358 8.83 -5.34 1.35
C GLY A 358 9.34 -4.21 0.43
N GLY A 359 9.79 -3.09 0.99
CA GLY A 359 10.39 -1.97 0.26
C GLY A 359 11.86 -2.17 -0.07
N VAL A 360 12.39 -1.28 -0.91
CA VAL A 360 13.77 -1.29 -1.41
C VAL A 360 14.52 -0.04 -0.93
N ASN A 361 15.74 -0.23 -0.44
CA ASN A 361 16.64 0.85 -0.02
C ASN A 361 17.76 1.04 -1.03
N VAL A 362 17.80 2.20 -1.69
CA VAL A 362 18.85 2.59 -2.61
C VAL A 362 19.60 3.81 -2.09
N VAL A 363 20.93 3.79 -2.08
CA VAL A 363 21.74 4.94 -1.68
C VAL A 363 22.24 5.71 -2.90
N VAL A 364 22.09 7.03 -2.93
CA VAL A 364 22.68 7.91 -3.95
C VAL A 364 23.47 9.02 -3.26
N SER A 365 24.79 8.96 -3.37
CA SER A 365 25.70 9.88 -2.68
C SER A 365 26.61 10.62 -3.66
N HIS A 366 27.04 11.82 -3.25
CA HIS A 366 28.11 12.55 -3.94
C HIS A 366 29.48 11.84 -3.86
N SER A 367 29.66 10.89 -2.95
CA SER A 367 30.91 10.14 -2.85
C SER A 367 31.24 9.36 -4.11
N ARG A 368 32.53 9.04 -4.31
CA ARG A 368 32.93 8.07 -5.34
C ARG A 368 32.34 6.70 -5.06
N HIS A 369 31.94 5.97 -6.11
CA HIS A 369 31.26 4.69 -5.98
C HIS A 369 32.08 3.65 -5.18
N ASP A 370 33.38 3.53 -5.46
CA ASP A 370 34.29 2.63 -4.75
C ASP A 370 34.40 2.96 -3.25
N LYS A 371 34.38 4.25 -2.91
CA LYS A 371 34.46 4.73 -1.52
C LYS A 371 33.16 4.58 -0.77
N LEU A 372 32.04 4.84 -1.44
CA LEU A 372 30.71 4.67 -0.86
C LEU A 372 30.49 3.24 -0.38
N GLY A 373 30.81 2.24 -1.22
CA GLY A 373 30.71 0.83 -0.83
C GLY A 373 31.58 0.49 0.39
N HIS A 374 32.79 1.04 0.48
CA HIS A 374 33.65 0.86 1.65
C HIS A 374 33.02 1.44 2.93
N TYR A 375 32.42 2.64 2.87
CA TYR A 375 31.75 3.22 4.03
C TYR A 375 30.52 2.43 4.47
N ILE A 376 29.68 2.00 3.52
CA ILE A 376 28.47 1.21 3.78
C ILE A 376 28.84 -0.10 4.50
N ASN A 377 29.80 -0.86 3.96
CA ASN A 377 30.26 -2.13 4.54
C ASN A 377 30.85 -1.94 5.93
N ARG A 378 31.68 -0.90 6.11
CA ARG A 378 32.33 -0.61 7.38
C ARG A 378 31.33 -0.30 8.51
N LEU A 379 30.23 0.37 8.17
CA LEU A 379 29.17 0.69 9.12
C LEU A 379 28.19 -0.48 9.33
N GLY A 380 28.34 -1.60 8.61
CA GLY A 380 27.43 -2.74 8.64
C GLY A 380 26.03 -2.41 8.11
N LEU A 381 25.94 -1.43 7.21
CA LEU A 381 24.68 -1.01 6.59
C LEU A 381 24.38 -1.76 5.28
N ASP A 382 25.36 -2.49 4.75
CA ASP A 382 25.27 -3.32 3.55
C ASP A 382 24.14 -4.35 3.63
N ARG A 383 23.91 -4.90 4.82
CA ARG A 383 22.79 -5.83 5.07
C ARG A 383 21.41 -5.20 4.93
N PHE A 384 21.28 -3.88 4.84
CA PHE A 384 19.98 -3.20 4.69
C PHE A 384 19.82 -2.47 3.34
N ILE A 385 20.90 -2.32 2.58
CA ILE A 385 20.93 -1.54 1.34
C ILE A 385 20.94 -2.52 0.15
N ASP A 386 20.00 -2.35 -0.76
CA ASP A 386 19.86 -3.21 -1.94
C ASP A 386 20.79 -2.75 -3.06
N GLU A 387 20.89 -1.44 -3.27
CA GLU A 387 21.75 -0.83 -4.29
C GLU A 387 22.38 0.47 -3.79
N TYR A 388 23.54 0.84 -4.34
CA TYR A 388 24.15 2.13 -4.05
C TYR A 388 24.86 2.73 -5.27
N TYR A 389 24.84 4.05 -5.35
CA TYR A 389 25.38 4.83 -6.45
C TYR A 389 26.19 6.02 -5.90
N GLY A 390 27.50 5.95 -6.03
CA GLY A 390 28.36 7.11 -5.89
C GLY A 390 28.50 7.84 -7.22
N ILE A 391 28.16 9.13 -7.28
CA ILE A 391 28.08 9.90 -8.54
C ILE A 391 29.37 10.60 -8.91
N ASP A 392 30.34 10.69 -8.00
CA ASP A 392 31.65 11.25 -8.30
C ASP A 392 32.53 10.21 -9.00
N ASP A 393 32.86 10.49 -10.26
CA ASP A 393 33.75 9.71 -11.12
C ASP A 393 35.05 10.49 -11.44
N GLY A 394 35.31 11.59 -10.72
CA GLY A 394 36.44 12.48 -10.96
C GLY A 394 36.22 13.52 -12.07
N THR A 395 35.04 13.56 -12.71
CA THR A 395 34.69 14.57 -13.73
C THR A 395 33.80 15.69 -13.21
N ILE A 396 33.39 15.63 -11.94
CA ILE A 396 32.57 16.66 -11.30
C ILE A 396 33.45 17.86 -10.98
N VAL A 397 33.20 18.99 -11.65
CA VAL A 397 33.96 20.24 -11.46
C VAL A 397 33.11 21.38 -10.89
N SER A 398 31.79 21.27 -10.93
CA SER A 398 30.87 22.29 -10.42
C SER A 398 29.71 21.71 -9.59
N LYS A 399 29.07 22.58 -8.79
CA LYS A 399 27.83 22.23 -8.06
C LYS A 399 26.69 21.84 -9.01
N GLU A 400 26.68 22.39 -10.23
CA GLU A 400 25.66 22.09 -11.23
C GLU A 400 25.85 20.67 -11.80
N ASP A 401 27.09 20.21 -11.93
CA ASP A 401 27.38 18.83 -12.37
C ASP A 401 26.91 17.80 -11.34
N VAL A 402 27.10 18.08 -10.05
CA VAL A 402 26.57 17.25 -8.95
C VAL A 402 25.06 17.10 -9.08
N LEU A 403 24.35 18.22 -9.24
CA LEU A 403 22.89 18.22 -9.37
C LEU A 403 22.45 17.42 -10.59
N LYS A 404 23.06 17.65 -11.76
CA LYS A 404 22.72 16.95 -13.01
C LYS A 404 22.94 15.45 -12.89
N LYS A 405 24.09 15.01 -12.38
CA LYS A 405 24.39 13.58 -12.23
C LYS A 405 23.49 12.90 -11.20
N LYS A 406 23.28 13.52 -10.04
CA LYS A 406 22.38 12.97 -9.01
C LYS A 406 20.96 12.82 -9.54
N THR A 407 20.47 13.82 -10.27
CA THR A 407 19.16 13.80 -10.93
C THR A 407 19.06 12.67 -11.97
N MET A 408 20.09 12.50 -12.80
CA MET A 408 20.14 11.45 -13.82
C MET A 408 20.06 10.06 -13.19
N VAL A 409 20.90 9.78 -12.20
CA VAL A 409 20.89 8.50 -11.47
C VAL A 409 19.54 8.24 -10.80
N MET A 410 18.95 9.26 -10.17
CA MET A 410 17.60 9.14 -9.60
C MET A 410 16.55 8.79 -10.67
N ARG A 411 16.61 9.38 -11.86
CA ARG A 411 15.69 9.04 -12.97
C ARG A 411 15.91 7.62 -13.49
N ASP A 412 17.17 7.16 -13.57
CA ASP A 412 17.48 5.80 -13.98
C ASP A 412 16.91 4.78 -12.98
N ILE A 413 17.03 5.07 -11.68
CA ILE A 413 16.38 4.29 -10.62
C ILE A 413 14.85 4.29 -10.79
N LEU A 414 14.22 5.44 -11.04
CA LEU A 414 12.76 5.50 -11.27
C LEU A 414 12.32 4.67 -12.47
N ASN A 415 13.11 4.64 -13.55
CA ASN A 415 12.80 3.82 -14.71
C ASN A 415 12.96 2.31 -14.40
N GLN A 416 13.94 1.94 -13.59
CA GLN A 416 14.14 0.56 -13.15
C GLN A 416 13.04 0.08 -12.18
N TYR A 417 12.50 1.00 -11.38
CA TYR A 417 11.48 0.76 -10.36
C TYR A 417 10.15 1.46 -10.69
N ASP A 418 9.74 1.43 -11.96
CA ASP A 418 8.57 2.16 -12.50
C ASP A 418 7.23 1.81 -11.83
N SER A 419 7.15 0.60 -11.27
CA SER A 419 6.00 0.08 -10.54
C SER A 419 6.03 0.36 -9.03
N TYR A 420 7.05 1.07 -8.53
CA TYR A 420 7.20 1.41 -7.12
C TYR A 420 6.80 2.86 -6.85
N HIS A 421 6.21 3.12 -5.68
CA HIS A 421 6.12 4.47 -5.15
C HIS A 421 7.49 4.91 -4.63
N SER A 422 7.95 6.09 -5.05
CA SER A 422 9.31 6.55 -4.80
C SER A 422 9.38 7.69 -3.78
N TYR A 423 10.34 7.57 -2.88
CA TYR A 423 10.64 8.57 -1.86
C TYR A 423 12.13 8.88 -1.87
N ALA A 424 12.49 10.16 -1.72
CA ALA A 424 13.88 10.57 -1.54
C ALA A 424 14.10 11.09 -0.11
N VAL A 425 15.27 10.81 0.46
CA VAL A 425 15.62 11.24 1.83
C VAL A 425 17.05 11.78 1.85
N GLY A 426 17.27 12.96 2.43
CA GLY A 426 18.59 13.59 2.49
C GLY A 426 18.65 14.77 3.46
N ASP A 427 19.84 15.25 3.81
CA ASP A 427 20.04 16.30 4.82
C ASP A 427 20.28 17.70 4.23
N THR A 428 20.45 17.83 2.91
CA THR A 428 20.81 19.11 2.27
C THR A 428 19.85 19.56 1.17
N ASP A 429 19.85 20.87 0.88
CA ASP A 429 19.11 21.46 -0.25
C ASP A 429 19.53 20.85 -1.61
N LYS A 430 20.76 20.31 -1.71
CA LYS A 430 21.22 19.68 -2.96
C LYS A 430 20.43 18.42 -3.26
N ASP A 431 20.16 17.64 -2.21
CA ASP A 431 19.38 16.40 -2.30
C ASP A 431 17.93 16.73 -2.68
N PHE A 432 17.39 17.79 -2.08
CA PHE A 432 16.05 18.30 -2.41
C PHE A 432 15.93 18.74 -3.85
N ASN A 433 16.87 19.53 -4.32
CA ASN A 433 16.85 20.00 -5.70
C ASN A 433 17.02 18.84 -6.69
N ALA A 434 17.87 17.85 -6.39
CA ALA A 434 18.04 16.68 -7.24
C ALA A 434 16.76 15.82 -7.31
N ALA A 435 16.18 15.49 -6.15
CA ALA A 435 14.94 14.72 -6.07
C ALA A 435 13.78 15.44 -6.78
N ARG A 436 13.62 16.74 -6.56
CA ARG A 436 12.60 17.55 -7.23
C ARG A 436 12.81 17.59 -8.73
N SER A 437 14.04 17.74 -9.21
CA SER A 437 14.35 17.68 -10.65
C SER A 437 14.14 16.28 -11.25
N ALA A 438 14.24 15.23 -10.45
CA ALA A 438 13.90 13.86 -10.85
C ALA A 438 12.39 13.58 -10.84
N GLY A 439 11.58 14.41 -10.17
CA GLY A 439 10.13 14.23 -10.04
C GLY A 439 9.72 13.45 -8.78
N ILE A 440 10.58 13.41 -7.76
CA ILE A 440 10.39 12.61 -6.54
C ILE A 440 10.06 13.53 -5.36
N ASN A 441 9.13 13.10 -4.51
CA ASN A 441 8.89 13.75 -3.22
C ASN A 441 10.05 13.47 -2.26
N MET A 442 10.63 14.52 -1.69
CA MET A 442 11.78 14.39 -0.79
C MET A 442 11.41 14.74 0.66
N PHE A 443 11.95 13.96 1.59
CA PHE A 443 11.95 14.22 3.01
C PHE A 443 13.33 14.65 3.50
N TYR A 444 13.37 15.67 4.35
CA TYR A 444 14.60 16.12 4.97
C TYR A 444 14.96 15.26 6.19
N TRP A 445 16.17 14.70 6.19
CA TRP A 445 16.77 14.01 7.33
C TRP A 445 17.61 14.98 8.16
N LEU A 446 16.94 15.73 9.05
CA LEU A 446 17.62 16.72 9.88
C LEU A 446 17.93 16.15 11.27
N LEU A 447 19.20 16.12 11.64
CA LEU A 447 19.62 15.97 13.02
C LEU A 447 19.50 17.31 13.76
N PRO A 448 19.13 17.30 15.06
CA PRO A 448 19.28 18.47 15.90
C PRO A 448 20.78 18.74 16.10
N THR A 449 21.36 19.62 15.30
CA THR A 449 22.69 20.16 15.60
C THR A 449 22.56 21.05 16.84
N LYS A 450 23.21 20.64 17.93
CA LYS A 450 23.44 21.51 19.09
C LYS A 450 24.37 22.65 18.65
N ASN A 451 23.78 23.74 18.18
CA ASN A 451 24.21 25.14 18.32
C ASN A 451 23.85 25.94 17.07
N ASN A 452 22.87 26.82 17.21
CA ASN A 452 23.14 28.25 17.43
C ASN A 452 21.87 28.89 18.01
N GLY A 453 22.03 30.02 18.69
CA GLY A 453 20.94 30.77 19.35
C GLY A 453 19.86 31.35 18.42
N LEU A 454 19.66 30.79 17.22
CA LEU A 454 18.46 31.02 16.43
C LEU A 454 17.38 29.99 16.82
N GLU A 455 16.51 30.47 17.71
CA GLU A 455 15.10 30.13 17.84
C GLU A 455 14.74 28.68 18.23
N LYS A 456 14.47 28.53 19.53
CA LYS A 456 13.64 27.47 20.13
C LYS A 456 12.36 27.13 19.34
N GLU A 457 11.81 28.08 18.58
CA GLU A 457 10.67 27.90 17.66
C GLU A 457 11.03 27.07 16.43
N LEU A 458 12.16 27.35 15.77
CA LEU A 458 12.65 26.56 14.64
C LEU A 458 12.95 25.13 15.08
N TYR A 459 13.58 24.96 16.25
CA TYR A 459 13.82 23.64 16.86
C TYR A 459 12.53 22.85 17.15
N LYS A 460 11.46 23.49 17.65
CA LYS A 460 10.14 22.85 17.83
C LYS A 460 9.50 22.46 16.50
N ARG A 461 9.60 23.33 15.48
CA ARG A 461 9.15 23.04 14.11
C ARG A 461 9.95 21.91 13.44
N MET A 462 11.24 21.80 13.74
CA MET A 462 12.13 20.79 13.18
C MET A 462 11.94 19.42 13.84
N LEU A 463 11.79 19.38 15.17
CA LEU A 463 11.43 18.15 15.88
C LEU A 463 10.04 17.66 15.47
N SER A 464 9.08 18.59 15.25
CA SER A 464 7.77 18.23 14.70
C SER A 464 7.85 17.73 13.26
N GLN A 465 8.79 18.21 12.44
CA GLN A 465 9.03 17.66 11.08
C GLN A 465 9.69 16.28 11.10
N LYS A 466 10.65 16.00 11.99
CA LYS A 466 11.21 14.66 12.15
C LYS A 466 10.19 13.67 12.71
N LEU A 467 9.41 14.08 13.72
CA LEU A 467 8.28 13.29 14.22
C LEU A 467 7.21 13.13 13.15
N LYS A 468 6.96 14.15 12.32
CA LYS A 468 6.04 14.05 11.19
C LYS A 468 6.58 13.13 10.11
N PHE A 469 7.89 13.13 9.82
CA PHE A 469 8.50 12.17 8.91
C PHE A 469 8.44 10.76 9.48
N ILE A 470 8.77 10.55 10.76
CA ILE A 470 8.64 9.24 11.41
C ILE A 470 7.18 8.82 11.48
N ASN A 471 6.22 9.73 11.70
CA ASN A 471 4.80 9.41 11.71
C ASN A 471 4.27 9.16 10.31
N GLN A 472 4.69 9.91 9.29
CA GLN A 472 4.34 9.67 7.89
C GLN A 472 5.00 8.40 7.37
N LEU A 473 6.24 8.13 7.76
CA LEU A 473 6.91 6.87 7.50
C LEU A 473 6.20 5.75 8.25
N ASN A 474 5.77 5.94 9.50
CA ASN A 474 4.98 4.95 10.23
C ASN A 474 3.57 4.79 9.64
N GLU A 475 2.94 5.83 9.09
CA GLU A 475 1.68 5.73 8.35
C GLU A 475 1.92 4.90 7.07
N ILE A 476 2.93 5.27 6.27
CA ILE A 476 3.36 4.52 5.08
C ILE A 476 3.71 3.07 5.46
N LEU A 477 4.40 2.82 6.57
CA LEU A 477 4.82 1.50 7.05
C LEU A 477 3.73 0.74 7.81
N GLN A 478 2.65 1.38 8.27
CA GLN A 478 1.46 0.74 8.84
C GLN A 478 0.42 0.41 7.76
N ASP A 479 0.46 1.14 6.64
CA ASP A 479 -0.29 0.85 5.41
C ASP A 479 0.39 -0.24 4.54
N LEU A 480 1.64 -0.62 4.87
CA LEU A 480 2.35 -1.82 4.42
C LEU A 480 2.02 -3.03 5.30
#